data_AF-A0A7Y5FU01-F1
#
_entry.id   AF-A0A7Y5FU01-F1
#
_cell.length_a   1.000
_cell.length_b   1.000
_cell.length_c   1.000
_cell.angle_alpha   90.00
_cell.angle_beta   90.00
_cell.angle_gamma   90.00
#
_symmetry.space_group_name_H-M   'P 1'
#
loop_
_entity.id
_entity.type
_entity.pdbx_description
1 polymer ?
#
loop_
_entity_poly.entity_id
_entity_poly.type
_entity_poly.pdbx_seq_one_letter_code
_entity_poly.pdbx_strand_id
1 'polypeptide(L)'
;MRAEEIICLAILPEDVAAGIQYASQSLRYTFDRMNYGEDMGRRFNKIACGKACEATLTRYLRQHAIPHLSREGATPHTQPDRFDLRILNEVVDLKTFHVPDGAARPDRLLACLALVPCQHSHDQWHRRRDYQRYLFGFYTSRVHDRLPRSKGKNKSQPFSVGEVKLSETPAVLFLTAAPAIAACEQAFRKISAKTRCVQYPRGTRIDNMGCEIARLEAFQTFLENLENYQRR
;
A
#
# COMPACT_ATOMS: atom_id res chain seq x y z
N MET A 1 -11.37 -0.77 -16.50
CA MET A 1 -11.48 -2.02 -15.73
C MET A 1 -12.91 -2.25 -15.28
N ARG A 2 -13.34 -3.52 -15.28
CA ARG A 2 -14.65 -3.99 -14.80
C ARG A 2 -14.52 -4.63 -13.42
N ALA A 3 -15.64 -4.84 -12.73
CA ALA A 3 -15.63 -5.28 -11.33
C ALA A 3 -15.08 -6.70 -11.18
N GLU A 4 -15.39 -7.58 -12.13
CA GLU A 4 -14.93 -8.97 -12.21
C GLU A 4 -13.42 -9.11 -12.46
N GLU A 5 -12.76 -8.03 -12.87
CA GLU A 5 -11.31 -8.00 -13.16
C GLU A 5 -10.48 -7.60 -11.92
N ILE A 6 -11.13 -7.23 -10.82
CA ILE A 6 -10.47 -6.91 -9.55
C ILE A 6 -10.16 -8.21 -8.81
N ILE A 7 -8.87 -8.45 -8.56
CA ILE A 7 -8.43 -9.61 -7.77
C ILE A 7 -8.74 -9.35 -6.30
N CYS A 8 -9.39 -10.32 -5.65
CA CYS A 8 -9.72 -10.29 -4.23
C CYS A 8 -8.90 -11.36 -3.51
N LEU A 9 -8.00 -10.96 -2.61
CA LEU A 9 -7.16 -11.86 -1.83
C LEU A 9 -7.58 -11.82 -0.36
N ALA A 10 -7.74 -12.97 0.28
CA ALA A 10 -7.82 -13.03 1.74
C ALA A 10 -6.46 -12.62 2.32
N ILE A 11 -6.46 -11.69 3.28
CA ILE A 11 -5.30 -11.36 4.10
C ILE A 11 -5.30 -12.35 5.28
N LEU A 12 -4.27 -13.18 5.37
CA LEU A 12 -4.20 -14.27 6.33
C LEU A 12 -3.50 -13.84 7.64
N PRO A 13 -3.70 -14.56 8.75
CA PRO A 13 -3.05 -14.25 10.02
C PRO A 13 -1.52 -14.13 9.92
N GLU A 14 -0.88 -14.97 9.10
CA GLU A 14 0.56 -14.92 8.85
C GLU A 14 1.02 -13.67 8.10
N ASP A 15 0.20 -13.14 7.17
CA ASP A 15 0.49 -11.90 6.45
C ASP A 15 0.48 -10.72 7.44
N VAL A 16 -0.50 -10.74 8.34
CA VAL A 16 -0.65 -9.76 9.42
C VAL A 16 0.51 -9.84 10.39
N ALA A 17 0.88 -11.05 10.82
CA ALA A 17 2.02 -11.26 11.72
C ALA A 17 3.32 -10.73 11.12
N ALA A 18 3.56 -10.97 9.82
CA ALA A 18 4.71 -10.41 9.10
C ALA A 18 4.68 -8.87 9.09
N GLY A 19 3.52 -8.27 8.85
CA GLY A 19 3.34 -6.81 8.88
C GLY A 19 3.63 -6.21 10.27
N ILE A 20 3.10 -6.81 11.32
CA ILE A 20 3.34 -6.44 12.73
C ILE A 20 4.83 -6.55 13.06
N GLN A 21 5.46 -7.66 12.70
CA GLN A 21 6.88 -7.90 12.96
C GLN A 21 7.74 -6.81 12.30
N TYR A 22 7.47 -6.49 11.03
CA TYR A 22 8.17 -5.43 10.32
C TYR A 22 7.96 -4.08 10.99
N ALA A 23 6.70 -3.71 11.28
CA ALA A 23 6.37 -2.43 11.91
C ALA A 23 7.06 -2.28 13.26
N SER A 24 7.11 -3.34 14.06
CA SER A 24 7.78 -3.36 15.38
C SER A 24 9.28 -3.03 15.28
N GLN A 25 9.92 -3.53 14.23
CA GLN A 25 11.35 -3.31 13.99
C GLN A 25 11.63 -1.96 13.33
N SER A 26 10.76 -1.52 12.42
CA SER A 26 11.00 -0.34 11.59
C SER A 26 10.54 0.97 12.23
N LEU A 27 9.59 0.93 13.18
CA LEU A 27 8.92 2.11 13.73
C LEU A 27 9.90 3.21 14.17
N ARG A 28 11.04 2.83 14.77
CA ARG A 28 12.08 3.75 15.28
C ARG A 28 13.00 4.33 14.22
N TYR A 29 13.10 3.67 13.07
CA TYR A 29 14.01 4.03 11.98
C TYR A 29 13.28 4.65 10.79
N THR A 30 11.95 4.56 10.77
CA THR A 30 11.16 5.21 9.73
C THR A 30 11.35 6.74 9.82
N PHE A 31 11.87 7.33 8.73
CA PHE A 31 11.97 8.79 8.59
C PHE A 31 10.59 9.42 8.79
N ASP A 32 10.47 10.43 9.66
CA ASP A 32 9.19 11.14 9.87
C ASP A 32 8.83 12.07 8.70
N ARG A 33 8.75 11.53 7.48
CA ARG A 33 8.38 12.26 6.26
C ARG A 33 6.92 12.76 6.29
N MET A 34 6.09 12.15 7.11
CA MET A 34 4.65 12.42 7.19
C MET A 34 4.26 13.28 8.40
N ASN A 35 5.25 13.78 9.15
CA ASN A 35 5.08 14.62 10.33
C ASN A 35 4.05 14.03 11.31
N TYR A 36 4.14 12.72 11.59
CA TYR A 36 3.17 12.01 12.42
C TYR A 36 3.19 12.50 13.88
N GLY A 37 4.21 13.26 14.27
CA GLY A 37 4.37 13.77 15.62
C GLY A 37 4.46 12.61 16.62
N GLU A 38 3.70 12.71 17.70
CA GLU A 38 3.75 11.76 18.82
C GLU A 38 2.82 10.54 18.66
N ASP A 39 2.02 10.44 17.59
CA ASP A 39 1.06 9.33 17.41
C ASP A 39 1.71 8.08 16.79
N MET A 40 2.53 7.43 17.61
CA MET A 40 3.22 6.18 17.25
C MET A 40 2.28 5.01 17.00
N GLY A 41 1.11 4.99 17.63
CA GLY A 41 0.10 3.96 17.40
C GLY A 41 -0.47 4.02 15.99
N ARG A 42 -0.86 5.22 15.53
CA ARG A 42 -1.36 5.41 14.17
C ARG A 42 -0.31 5.10 13.11
N ARG A 43 0.96 5.46 13.37
CA ARG A 43 2.08 5.16 12.47
C ARG A 43 2.33 3.67 12.37
N PHE A 44 2.40 2.97 13.51
CA PHE A 44 2.56 1.53 13.55
C PHE A 44 1.47 0.83 12.74
N ASN A 45 0.20 1.18 12.98
CA ASN A 45 -0.92 0.59 12.25
C ASN A 45 -0.81 0.77 10.73
N LYS A 46 -0.41 1.95 10.26
CA LYS A 46 -0.19 2.18 8.82
C LYS A 46 0.92 1.30 8.25
N ILE A 47 2.04 1.16 8.95
CA ILE A 47 3.15 0.31 8.50
C ILE A 47 2.73 -1.15 8.51
N ALA A 48 2.12 -1.62 9.61
CA ALA A 48 1.68 -3.00 9.77
C ALA A 48 0.67 -3.41 8.70
N CYS A 49 -0.36 -2.60 8.46
CA CYS A 49 -1.34 -2.89 7.40
C CYS A 49 -0.71 -2.86 6.01
N GLY A 50 0.15 -1.88 5.72
CA GLY A 50 0.83 -1.80 4.42
C GLY A 50 1.68 -3.03 4.14
N LYS A 51 2.48 -3.45 5.14
CA LYS A 51 3.33 -4.64 5.03
C LYS A 51 2.54 -5.95 5.05
N ALA A 52 1.39 -6.01 5.71
CA ALA A 52 0.50 -7.16 5.58
C ALA A 52 -0.06 -7.29 4.16
N CYS A 53 -0.40 -6.19 3.49
CA CYS A 53 -0.81 -6.22 2.08
C CYS A 53 0.33 -6.64 1.16
N GLU A 54 1.56 -6.18 1.42
CA GLU A 54 2.75 -6.61 0.68
C GLU A 54 3.04 -8.11 0.85
N ALA A 55 2.90 -8.63 2.08
CA ALA A 55 3.00 -10.07 2.36
C ALA A 55 1.91 -10.87 1.63
N THR A 56 0.67 -10.39 1.66
CA THR A 56 -0.48 -10.98 0.95
C THR A 56 -0.22 -11.07 -0.56
N LEU A 57 0.26 -9.98 -1.17
CA LEU A 57 0.63 -9.95 -2.59
C LEU A 57 1.80 -10.89 -2.89
N THR A 58 2.84 -10.87 -2.06
CA THR A 58 4.00 -11.76 -2.21
C THR A 58 3.59 -13.23 -2.16
N ARG A 59 2.70 -13.60 -1.23
CA ARG A 59 2.14 -14.95 -1.14
C ARG A 59 1.39 -15.34 -2.40
N TYR A 60 0.54 -14.46 -2.93
CA TYR A 60 -0.15 -14.68 -4.20
C TYR A 60 0.85 -14.92 -5.34
N LEU A 61 1.86 -14.05 -5.50
CA LEU A 61 2.87 -14.21 -6.56
C LEU A 61 3.62 -15.55 -6.44
N ARG A 62 3.95 -16.00 -5.22
CA ARG A 62 4.56 -17.32 -4.98
C ARG A 62 3.64 -18.48 -5.35
N GLN A 63 2.37 -18.42 -4.94
CA GLN A 63 1.38 -19.46 -5.22
C GLN A 63 1.16 -19.64 -6.73
N HIS A 64 1.27 -18.55 -7.50
CA HIS A 64 1.14 -18.56 -8.95
C HIS A 64 2.48 -18.69 -9.70
N ALA A 65 3.59 -18.97 -8.99
CA ALA A 65 4.93 -19.09 -9.54
C ALA A 65 5.39 -17.88 -10.39
N ILE A 66 4.87 -16.69 -10.09
CA ILE A 66 5.26 -15.45 -10.77
C ILE A 66 6.61 -14.99 -10.19
N PRO A 67 7.68 -14.86 -11.01
CA PRO A 67 8.97 -14.37 -10.56
C PRO A 67 8.85 -12.96 -9.95
N HIS A 68 9.36 -12.82 -8.73
CA HIS A 68 9.39 -11.54 -8.02
C HIS A 68 10.56 -11.49 -7.05
N LEU A 69 11.02 -10.28 -6.78
CA LEU A 69 12.03 -9.99 -5.78
C LEU A 69 11.39 -9.09 -4.72
N SER A 70 10.98 -9.72 -3.63
CA SER A 70 10.48 -9.03 -2.43
C SER A 70 11.59 -8.75 -1.40
N ARG A 71 12.81 -9.24 -1.63
CA ARG A 71 13.94 -9.17 -0.68
C ARG A 71 15.09 -8.28 -1.14
N GLU A 72 15.22 -7.98 -2.43
CA GLU A 72 16.29 -7.10 -2.94
C GLU A 72 16.00 -5.61 -2.70
N GLY A 73 14.74 -5.25 -2.46
CA GLY A 73 14.32 -3.93 -1.96
C GLY A 73 14.27 -3.83 -0.43
N ALA A 74 14.45 -4.94 0.30
CA ALA A 74 14.44 -4.97 1.75
C ALA A 74 15.74 -4.36 2.30
N THR A 75 15.77 -3.03 2.33
CA THR A 75 16.80 -2.27 3.01
C THR A 75 16.78 -2.62 4.49
N PRO A 76 17.95 -2.67 5.16
CA PRO A 76 17.97 -2.62 6.61
C PRO A 76 17.08 -1.48 7.07
N HIS A 77 16.29 -1.67 8.12
CA HIS A 77 15.34 -0.65 8.62
C HIS A 77 15.98 0.73 8.82
N THR A 78 17.30 0.79 8.97
CA THR A 78 18.15 1.98 9.11
C THR A 78 18.42 2.74 7.80
N GLN A 79 18.01 2.24 6.63
CA GLN A 79 18.26 2.84 5.32
C GLN A 79 16.95 3.20 4.60
N PRO A 80 16.95 4.21 3.70
CA PRO A 80 15.78 4.52 2.90
C PRO A 80 15.40 3.39 1.95
N ASP A 81 14.12 3.00 1.96
CA ASP A 81 13.57 2.01 1.03
C ASP A 81 13.78 2.39 -0.43
N ARG A 82 14.32 1.44 -1.21
CA ARG A 82 14.59 1.62 -2.64
C ARG A 82 13.31 1.42 -3.46
N PHE A 83 12.60 0.32 -3.21
CA PHE A 83 11.31 -0.01 -3.82
C PHE A 83 10.60 -1.12 -3.02
N ASP A 84 9.28 -1.24 -3.16
CA ASP A 84 8.49 -2.24 -2.43
C ASP A 84 8.71 -3.64 -3.01
N LEU A 85 8.49 -3.80 -4.32
CA LEU A 85 8.60 -5.08 -5.03
C LEU A 85 9.21 -4.88 -6.42
N ARG A 86 9.92 -5.91 -6.90
CA ARG A 86 10.10 -6.11 -8.34
C ARG A 86 9.28 -7.32 -8.75
N ILE A 87 8.40 -7.16 -9.73
CA ILE A 87 7.62 -8.25 -10.32
C ILE A 87 8.12 -8.42 -11.74
N LEU A 88 8.60 -9.62 -12.07
CA LEU A 88 9.30 -9.88 -13.32
C LEU A 88 10.46 -8.87 -13.50
N ASN A 89 10.41 -8.01 -14.51
CA ASN A 89 11.42 -6.98 -14.79
C ASN A 89 11.00 -5.55 -14.38
N GLU A 90 9.82 -5.36 -13.79
CA GLU A 90 9.33 -4.03 -13.38
C GLU A 90 9.48 -3.81 -11.87
N VAL A 91 10.07 -2.68 -11.49
CA VAL A 91 10.02 -2.14 -10.14
C VAL A 91 8.67 -1.49 -9.93
N VAL A 92 7.94 -1.98 -8.92
CA VAL A 92 6.60 -1.53 -8.60
C VAL A 92 6.54 -0.95 -7.20
N ASP A 93 5.67 0.05 -7.04
CA ASP A 93 5.44 0.74 -5.78
C ASP A 93 3.98 0.51 -5.36
N LEU A 94 3.77 -0.18 -4.25
CA LEU A 94 2.45 -0.61 -3.79
C LEU A 94 1.82 0.49 -2.93
N LYS A 95 0.56 0.80 -3.23
CA LYS A 95 -0.21 1.85 -2.57
C LYS A 95 -1.43 1.25 -1.91
N THR A 96 -1.40 1.16 -0.59
CA THR A 96 -2.41 0.46 0.19
C THR A 96 -3.38 1.43 0.89
N PHE A 97 -4.67 1.20 0.75
CA PHE A 97 -5.73 2.04 1.30
C PHE A 97 -6.73 1.23 2.09
N HIS A 98 -6.93 1.62 3.35
CA HIS A 98 -8.03 1.10 4.12
C HIS A 98 -9.35 1.63 3.54
N VAL A 99 -10.26 0.73 3.17
CA VAL A 99 -11.62 1.07 2.71
C VAL A 99 -12.63 0.68 3.78
N PRO A 100 -13.67 1.50 4.03
CA PRO A 100 -14.75 1.11 4.93
C PRO A 100 -15.52 -0.09 4.36
N ASP A 101 -16.08 -0.93 5.22
CA ASP A 101 -16.81 -2.16 4.82
C ASP A 101 -17.91 -1.89 3.79
N GLY A 102 -18.61 -0.76 3.89
CA GLY A 102 -19.63 -0.36 2.93
C GLY A 102 -19.10 -0.09 1.50
N ALA A 103 -17.80 0.14 1.33
CA ALA A 103 -17.13 0.32 0.04
C ALA A 103 -16.28 -0.90 -0.35
N ALA A 104 -16.18 -1.91 0.51
CA ALA A 104 -15.36 -3.10 0.34
C ALA A 104 -15.96 -4.13 -0.62
N ARG A 105 -16.33 -3.68 -1.83
CA ARG A 105 -16.87 -4.52 -2.89
C ARG A 105 -16.31 -4.09 -4.23
N PRO A 106 -15.96 -5.02 -5.15
CA PRO A 106 -15.38 -4.67 -6.44
C PRO A 106 -16.18 -3.63 -7.21
N ASP A 107 -17.50 -3.77 -7.27
CA ASP A 107 -18.40 -2.84 -7.96
C ASP A 107 -18.36 -1.41 -7.41
N ARG A 108 -18.21 -1.27 -6.09
CA ARG A 108 -18.15 0.03 -5.41
C ARG A 108 -16.76 0.65 -5.46
N LEU A 109 -15.73 -0.18 -5.47
CA LEU A 109 -14.34 0.27 -5.56
C LEU A 109 -14.07 0.96 -6.89
N LEU A 110 -14.72 0.58 -7.99
CA LEU A 110 -14.49 1.24 -9.29
C LEU A 110 -14.69 2.77 -9.25
N ALA A 111 -15.60 3.25 -8.39
CA ALA A 111 -15.86 4.68 -8.19
C ALA A 111 -14.92 5.37 -7.17
N CYS A 112 -14.09 4.59 -6.46
CA CYS A 112 -13.04 5.13 -5.59
C CYS A 112 -11.87 5.70 -6.39
N LEU A 113 -11.04 6.51 -5.74
CA LEU A 113 -9.84 7.10 -6.35
C LEU A 113 -8.57 6.33 -5.95
N ALA A 114 -7.76 6.02 -6.94
CA ALA A 114 -6.37 5.61 -6.76
C ALA A 114 -5.49 6.87 -6.65
N LEU A 115 -4.77 7.03 -5.53
CA LEU A 115 -4.03 8.25 -5.22
C LEU A 115 -2.54 7.98 -5.01
N VAL A 116 -1.71 8.92 -5.45
CA VAL A 116 -0.25 8.95 -5.28
C VAL A 116 0.16 10.31 -4.70
N PRO A 117 0.93 10.37 -3.59
CA PRO A 117 1.41 11.61 -2.99
C PRO A 117 2.23 12.50 -3.94
N CYS A 118 2.04 13.83 -3.85
CA CYS A 118 2.65 14.85 -4.75
C CYS A 118 2.89 16.22 -4.06
N GLN A 119 3.18 16.27 -2.77
CA GLN A 119 3.44 17.52 -2.03
C GLN A 119 4.92 17.92 -1.99
N HIS A 120 5.84 16.96 -1.91
CA HIS A 120 7.29 17.19 -1.84
C HIS A 120 8.02 16.54 -3.02
N SER A 121 9.19 17.08 -3.38
CA SER A 121 10.10 16.47 -4.36
C SER A 121 10.51 15.02 -4.05
N HIS A 122 10.36 14.58 -2.80
CA HIS A 122 10.66 13.21 -2.36
C HIS A 122 9.45 12.28 -2.43
N ASP A 123 8.28 12.79 -2.80
CA ASP A 123 7.05 12.00 -2.89
C ASP A 123 7.05 11.13 -4.14
N GLN A 124 6.25 10.06 -4.09
CA GLN A 124 6.26 9.01 -5.10
C GLN A 124 5.96 9.54 -6.50
N TRP A 125 5.06 10.52 -6.64
CA TRP A 125 4.78 11.11 -7.95
C TRP A 125 5.98 11.87 -8.52
N HIS A 126 6.72 12.60 -7.70
CA HIS A 126 7.95 13.28 -8.13
C HIS A 126 9.06 12.29 -8.44
N ARG A 127 9.10 11.17 -7.69
CA ARG A 127 10.02 10.05 -7.87
C ARG A 127 9.54 8.99 -8.88
N ARG A 128 8.50 9.26 -9.67
CA ARG A 128 7.91 8.28 -10.60
C ARG A 128 8.87 7.72 -11.65
N ARG A 129 10.04 8.32 -11.84
CA ARG A 129 11.12 7.78 -12.69
C ARG A 129 11.87 6.62 -12.05
N ASP A 130 11.78 6.46 -10.73
CA ASP A 130 12.41 5.37 -9.96
C ASP A 130 11.57 4.08 -10.01
N TYR A 131 10.32 4.17 -10.49
CA TYR A 131 9.36 3.08 -10.56
C TYR A 131 8.87 2.90 -11.99
N GLN A 132 8.58 1.67 -12.39
CA GLN A 132 7.94 1.40 -13.69
C GLN A 132 6.41 1.38 -13.58
N ARG A 133 5.87 1.13 -12.39
CA ARG A 133 4.42 1.05 -12.16
C ARG A 133 4.02 1.31 -10.71
N TYR A 134 2.79 1.78 -10.53
CA TYR A 134 2.12 1.75 -9.22
C TYR A 134 1.15 0.58 -9.17
N LEU A 135 1.13 -0.12 -8.04
CA LEU A 135 0.07 -1.07 -7.71
C LEU A 135 -0.83 -0.46 -6.66
N PHE A 136 -2.13 -0.73 -6.73
CA PHE A 136 -3.08 -0.23 -5.75
C PHE A 136 -3.75 -1.41 -5.04
N GLY A 137 -3.62 -1.42 -3.71
CA GLY A 137 -4.26 -2.37 -2.82
C GLY A 137 -5.31 -1.66 -1.96
N PHE A 138 -6.53 -2.16 -1.95
CA PHE A 138 -7.59 -1.65 -1.07
C PHE A 138 -7.96 -2.73 -0.07
N TYR A 139 -7.95 -2.42 1.22
CA TYR A 139 -8.14 -3.43 2.26
C TYR A 139 -9.20 -3.08 3.30
N THR A 140 -9.85 -4.10 3.84
CA THR A 140 -10.96 -3.98 4.81
C THR A 140 -10.52 -4.12 6.28
N SER A 141 -9.30 -4.61 6.50
CA SER A 141 -8.81 -4.95 7.84
C SER A 141 -8.53 -3.73 8.70
N ARG A 142 -8.94 -3.80 9.97
CA ARG A 142 -8.38 -2.96 11.03
C ARG A 142 -7.46 -3.80 11.91
N VAL A 143 -6.20 -3.37 11.99
CA VAL A 143 -5.28 -3.83 13.03
C VAL A 143 -5.65 -3.09 14.31
N HIS A 144 -6.25 -3.82 15.26
CA HIS A 144 -6.51 -3.30 16.60
C HIS A 144 -5.25 -3.47 17.42
N ASP A 145 -4.65 -2.35 17.77
CA ASP A 145 -3.42 -2.34 18.54
C ASP A 145 -3.65 -1.72 19.92
N ARG A 146 -3.16 -2.42 20.94
CA ARG A 146 -2.98 -1.88 22.29
C ARG A 146 -1.53 -1.48 22.51
N LEU A 147 -0.93 -0.74 21.59
CA LEU A 147 0.36 -0.10 21.86
C LEU A 147 0.24 0.70 23.16
N PRO A 148 1.21 0.57 24.08
CA PRO A 148 1.32 1.51 25.18
C PRO A 148 1.39 2.90 24.56
N ARG A 149 0.44 3.77 24.89
CA ARG A 149 0.53 5.18 24.53
C ARG A 149 1.80 5.71 25.18
N SER A 150 2.88 5.84 24.43
CA SER A 150 4.11 6.42 24.96
C SER A 150 3.84 7.89 25.27
N LYS A 151 3.66 8.24 26.55
CA LYS A 151 3.73 9.62 27.03
C LYS A 151 5.20 10.12 27.12
N GLY A 152 6.09 9.56 26.31
CA GLY A 152 7.53 9.70 26.47
C GLY A 152 8.14 10.51 25.33
N LYS A 153 8.69 11.69 25.67
CA LYS A 153 9.43 12.59 24.77
C LYS A 153 10.77 12.02 24.26
N ASN A 154 11.13 10.78 24.60
CA ASN A 154 12.45 10.20 24.32
C ASN A 154 12.39 9.06 23.31
N LYS A 155 13.06 9.26 22.18
CA LYS A 155 13.22 8.30 21.06
C LYS A 155 13.99 7.02 21.44
N SER A 156 14.54 6.92 22.65
CA SER A 156 15.45 5.85 23.10
C SER A 156 14.80 4.75 23.95
N GLN A 157 13.53 4.88 24.37
CA GLN A 157 12.90 3.83 25.19
C GLN A 157 12.44 2.63 24.33
N PRO A 158 12.57 1.39 24.84
CA PRO A 158 12.01 0.23 24.19
C PRO A 158 10.48 0.36 24.04
N PHE A 159 10.00 0.41 22.80
CA PHE A 159 8.58 0.21 22.50
C PHE A 159 8.24 -1.26 22.69
N SER A 160 7.36 -1.58 23.63
CA SER A 160 6.70 -2.88 23.71
C SER A 160 5.44 -2.83 22.84
N VAL A 161 5.31 -3.77 21.92
CA VAL A 161 4.06 -3.94 21.16
C VAL A 161 3.09 -4.70 22.05
N GLY A 162 1.88 -4.17 22.20
CA GLY A 162 0.83 -4.83 22.97
C GLY A 162 0.27 -6.05 22.23
N GLU A 163 -0.82 -6.60 22.74
CA GLU A 163 -1.58 -7.63 22.02
C GLU A 163 -2.25 -6.98 20.79
N VAL A 164 -1.92 -7.48 19.60
CA VAL A 164 -2.52 -7.02 18.34
C VAL A 164 -3.63 -7.98 17.94
N LYS A 165 -4.84 -7.46 17.74
CA LYS A 165 -6.00 -8.25 17.30
C LYS A 165 -6.45 -7.82 15.92
N LEU A 166 -6.88 -8.78 15.12
CA LEU A 166 -7.59 -8.52 13.88
C LEU A 166 -9.06 -8.28 14.16
N SER A 167 -9.71 -7.50 13.29
CA SER A 167 -11.17 -7.48 13.25
C SER A 167 -11.71 -8.87 12.92
N GLU A 168 -12.86 -9.22 13.47
CA GLU A 168 -13.54 -10.50 13.20
C GLU A 168 -14.01 -10.61 11.74
N THR A 169 -14.20 -9.48 11.05
CA THR A 169 -14.52 -9.45 9.63
C THR A 169 -13.30 -9.90 8.81
N PRO A 170 -13.46 -10.87 7.88
CA PRO A 170 -12.38 -11.31 7.00
C PRO A 170 -11.73 -10.13 6.30
N ALA A 171 -10.41 -10.05 6.48
CA ALA A 171 -9.58 -9.05 5.85
C ALA A 171 -9.40 -9.42 4.36
N VAL A 172 -9.78 -8.53 3.46
CA VAL A 172 -9.66 -8.73 2.01
C VAL A 172 -8.79 -7.62 1.43
N LEU A 173 -7.91 -7.99 0.49
CA LEU A 173 -7.12 -7.08 -0.33
C LEU A 173 -7.63 -7.13 -1.78
N PHE A 174 -8.10 -6.00 -2.27
CA PHE A 174 -8.48 -5.80 -3.67
C PHE A 174 -7.30 -5.21 -4.44
N LEU A 175 -6.89 -5.85 -5.53
CA LEU A 175 -5.71 -5.47 -6.31
C LEU A 175 -6.04 -4.99 -7.72
N THR A 176 -5.36 -3.93 -8.11
CA THR A 176 -5.35 -3.36 -9.48
C THR A 176 -3.97 -2.74 -9.74
N ALA A 177 -3.65 -2.50 -11.00
CA ALA A 177 -2.40 -1.89 -11.42
C ALA A 177 -2.68 -0.56 -12.13
N ALA A 178 -1.78 0.41 -11.94
CA ALA A 178 -1.77 1.58 -12.81
C ALA A 178 -1.33 1.15 -14.22
N PRO A 179 -1.80 1.83 -15.27
CA PRO A 179 -1.14 1.70 -16.56
C PRO A 179 0.32 2.19 -16.42
N ALA A 180 1.14 1.98 -17.47
CA ALA A 180 2.54 2.45 -17.46
C ALA A 180 2.65 3.92 -16.98
N ILE A 181 3.75 4.30 -16.32
CA ILE A 181 3.91 5.66 -15.76
C ILE A 181 3.65 6.76 -16.80
N ALA A 182 4.08 6.57 -18.05
CA ALA A 182 3.80 7.51 -19.14
C ALA A 182 2.29 7.71 -19.39
N ALA A 183 1.49 6.65 -19.29
CA ALA A 183 0.03 6.74 -19.39
C ALA A 183 -0.59 7.34 -18.12
N CYS A 184 0.00 7.07 -16.94
CA CYS A 184 -0.39 7.76 -15.70
C CYS A 184 -0.20 9.28 -15.82
N GLU A 185 0.90 9.77 -16.42
CA GLU A 185 1.12 11.21 -16.63
C GLU A 185 -0.01 11.85 -17.47
N GLN A 186 -0.63 11.08 -18.37
CA GLN A 186 -1.76 11.53 -19.16
C GLN A 186 -3.10 11.39 -18.45
N ALA A 187 -3.29 10.39 -17.58
CA ALA A 187 -4.57 10.07 -16.96
C ALA A 187 -4.76 10.66 -15.56
N PHE A 188 -3.69 10.79 -14.78
CA PHE A 188 -3.73 11.25 -13.40
C PHE A 188 -3.85 12.77 -13.36
N ARG A 189 -4.64 13.26 -12.42
CA ARG A 189 -4.86 14.69 -12.20
C ARG A 189 -4.68 15.03 -10.73
N LYS A 190 -4.38 16.29 -10.45
CA LYS A 190 -4.33 16.80 -9.07
C LYS A 190 -5.72 16.67 -8.45
N ILE A 191 -5.83 15.90 -7.38
CA ILE A 191 -7.07 15.72 -6.63
C ILE A 191 -7.07 16.70 -5.46
N SER A 192 -8.06 17.59 -5.43
CA SER A 192 -8.23 18.57 -4.35
C SER A 192 -8.45 17.87 -3.01
N ALA A 193 -7.83 18.40 -1.93
CA ALA A 193 -8.06 17.93 -0.56
C ALA A 193 -9.51 18.07 -0.07
N LYS A 194 -10.36 18.82 -0.80
CA LYS A 194 -11.81 18.96 -0.54
C LYS A 194 -12.64 17.84 -1.19
N THR A 195 -12.05 17.02 -2.05
CA THR A 195 -12.74 15.92 -2.74
C THR A 195 -13.20 14.89 -1.73
N ARG A 196 -14.49 14.53 -1.76
CA ARG A 196 -15.04 13.50 -0.89
C ARG A 196 -14.69 12.12 -1.45
N CYS A 197 -13.67 11.50 -0.90
CA CYS A 197 -13.29 10.13 -1.26
C CYS A 197 -13.86 9.16 -0.23
N VAL A 198 -14.59 8.13 -0.69
CA VAL A 198 -15.17 7.13 0.22
C VAL A 198 -14.08 6.35 0.97
N GLN A 199 -12.89 6.18 0.37
CA GLN A 199 -11.75 5.53 1.01
C GLN A 199 -10.99 6.40 2.04
N TYR A 200 -11.30 7.70 2.18
CA TYR A 200 -10.64 8.55 3.18
C TYR A 200 -11.63 9.44 3.95
N PRO A 201 -11.88 9.19 5.24
CA PRO A 201 -12.51 10.19 6.09
C PRO A 201 -11.60 11.42 6.21
N ARG A 202 -12.21 12.62 6.29
CA ARG A 202 -11.55 13.95 6.33
C ARG A 202 -10.20 13.90 7.06
N GLY A 203 -9.08 14.08 6.34
CA GLY A 203 -7.77 14.21 6.99
C GLY A 203 -6.53 13.71 6.26
N THR A 204 -6.63 13.03 5.10
CA THR A 204 -5.44 12.73 4.28
C THR A 204 -5.09 13.96 3.43
N ARG A 205 -4.53 15.01 4.05
CA ARG A 205 -4.09 16.22 3.36
C ARG A 205 -2.65 16.05 2.89
N ILE A 206 -2.52 15.52 1.68
CA ILE A 206 -1.36 15.66 0.82
C ILE A 206 -1.95 15.97 -0.57
N ASP A 207 -1.42 16.96 -1.28
CA ASP A 207 -1.78 17.15 -2.68
C ASP A 207 -1.46 15.85 -3.42
N ASN A 208 -2.48 15.15 -3.92
CA ASN A 208 -2.33 13.85 -4.56
C ASN A 208 -2.53 13.95 -6.06
N MET A 209 -1.87 13.07 -6.79
CA MET A 209 -2.16 12.75 -8.17
C MET A 209 -2.99 11.47 -8.20
N GLY A 210 -4.04 11.42 -9.02
CA GLY A 210 -4.88 10.23 -9.07
C GLY A 210 -5.93 10.22 -10.17
N CYS A 211 -6.64 9.10 -10.24
CA CYS A 211 -7.82 8.91 -11.08
C CYS A 211 -8.78 7.90 -10.43
N GLU A 212 -9.96 7.74 -11.02
CA GLU A 212 -10.90 6.67 -10.65
C GLU A 212 -10.29 5.30 -10.92
N ILE A 213 -10.58 4.33 -10.04
CA ILE A 213 -10.10 2.94 -10.18
C ILE A 213 -10.63 2.30 -11.46
N ALA A 214 -11.82 2.67 -11.93
CA ALA A 214 -12.36 2.22 -13.20
C ALA A 214 -11.44 2.51 -14.41
N ARG A 215 -10.56 3.52 -14.31
CA ARG A 215 -9.61 3.92 -15.35
C ARG A 215 -8.26 3.21 -15.27
N LEU A 216 -8.05 2.41 -14.23
CA LEU A 216 -6.87 1.58 -14.09
C LEU A 216 -6.97 0.32 -14.94
N GLU A 217 -5.87 -0.44 -14.97
CA GLU A 217 -5.82 -1.77 -15.58
C GLU A 217 -6.01 -2.87 -14.52
N ALA A 218 -6.51 -4.01 -14.98
CA ALA A 218 -6.61 -5.20 -14.14
C ALA A 218 -5.21 -5.72 -13.79
N PHE A 219 -5.03 -6.20 -12.55
CA PHE A 219 -3.74 -6.76 -12.12
C PHE A 219 -3.34 -7.99 -12.95
N GLN A 220 -4.32 -8.79 -13.37
CA GLN A 220 -4.08 -9.95 -14.24
C GLN A 220 -3.56 -9.51 -15.62
N THR A 221 -4.18 -8.48 -16.22
CA THR A 221 -3.73 -7.92 -17.51
C THR A 221 -2.32 -7.35 -17.42
N PHE A 222 -1.98 -6.70 -16.30
CA PHE A 222 -0.62 -6.26 -16.01
C PHE A 222 0.38 -7.42 -16.08
N LEU A 223 0.11 -8.52 -15.36
CA LEU A 223 0.99 -9.69 -15.33
C LEU A 223 1.13 -10.33 -16.71
N GLU A 224 0.03 -10.52 -17.43
CA GLU A 224 0.01 -11.10 -18.78
C GLU A 224 0.83 -10.25 -19.78
N ASN A 225 0.71 -8.93 -19.70
CA ASN A 225 1.48 -8.02 -20.55
C ASN A 225 2.98 -8.11 -20.26
N LEU A 226 3.38 -8.24 -18.99
CA LEU A 226 4.78 -8.41 -18.63
C LEU A 226 5.36 -9.74 -19.10
N GLU A 227 4.63 -10.84 -18.91
CA GLU A 227 5.07 -12.15 -19.40
C GLU A 227 5.23 -12.17 -20.92
N ASN A 228 4.28 -11.58 -21.64
CA ASN A 228 4.34 -11.49 -23.10
C ASN A 228 5.49 -10.63 -23.60
N TYR A 229 5.83 -9.55 -22.88
CA TYR A 229 6.99 -8.72 -23.21
C TYR A 229 8.31 -9.50 -23.04
N GLN A 230 8.41 -10.40 -22.06
CA GLN A 230 9.61 -11.21 -21.84
C GLN A 230 9.83 -12.33 -22.86
N ARG A 231 8.76 -12.78 -23.53
CA ARG A 231 8.84 -13.84 -24.56
C ARG A 231 9.21 -13.31 -25.94
N ARG A 232 9.32 -11.99 -26.12
CA ARG A 232 9.70 -11.32 -27.37
C ARG A 232 11.16 -10.91 -27.33
#